data_AF-A0A800DAQ9-F1
#
_entry.id   AF-A0A800DAQ9-F1
#
_cell.length_a   1.000
_cell.length_b   1.000
_cell.length_c   1.000
_cell.angle_alpha   90.00
_cell.angle_beta   90.00
_cell.angle_gamma   90.00
#
_symmetry.space_group_name_H-M   'P 1'
#
loop_
_entity.id
_entity.type
_entity.pdbx_description
1 polymer ?
#
loop_
_entity_poly.entity_id
_entity_poly.type
_entity_poly.pdbx_seq_one_letter_code
_entity_poly.pdbx_strand_id
1 'polypeptide(L)'
;TWKDAAEALGGLPPIKVHCSVLAIDGLRAAIENYEEKHGLVKERKPTTEELVRKRLKRVVNPVVGLDIVRSNLVKDVEVKDGVVRVVIDLPADHQFAAAIQEDIVDKLESRWDVNEVIVEFTE
;
A
#
# COMPACT_ATOMS: atom_id res chain seq x y z
N THR A 1 -11.36 13.75 10.17
CA THR A 1 -10.15 14.07 9.36
C THR A 1 -8.98 14.30 10.31
N TRP A 2 -7.75 14.54 9.83
CA TRP A 2 -6.63 14.88 10.73
C TRP A 2 -6.85 16.21 11.45
N LYS A 3 -7.62 17.13 10.85
CA LYS A 3 -8.00 18.42 11.46
C LYS A 3 -8.86 18.20 12.70
N ASP A 4 -9.86 17.33 12.59
CA ASP A 4 -10.76 16.98 13.70
C ASP A 4 -9.98 16.36 14.88
N ALA A 5 -8.96 15.54 14.58
CA ALA A 5 -8.09 14.95 15.61
C ALA A 5 -7.18 16.01 16.28
N ALA A 6 -6.63 16.94 15.51
CA ALA A 6 -5.82 18.04 16.04
C ALA A 6 -6.66 19.01 16.90
N GLU A 7 -7.90 19.26 16.49
CA GLU A 7 -8.85 20.12 17.22
C GLU A 7 -9.29 19.47 18.54
N ALA A 8 -9.58 18.17 18.54
CA ALA A 8 -9.91 17.40 19.75
C ALA A 8 -8.77 17.35 20.78
N LEU A 9 -7.51 17.44 20.34
CA LEU A 9 -6.33 17.43 21.21
C LEU A 9 -5.91 18.83 21.72
N GLY A 10 -6.73 19.86 21.50
CA GLY A 10 -6.46 21.23 21.95
C GLY A 10 -5.55 22.04 21.01
N GLY A 11 -5.45 21.60 19.76
CA GLY A 11 -4.56 22.17 18.76
C GLY A 11 -3.25 21.41 18.66
N LEU A 12 -2.73 21.28 17.44
CA LEU A 12 -1.45 20.64 17.17
C LEU A 12 -0.54 21.63 16.45
N PRO A 13 0.71 21.83 16.91
CA PRO A 13 1.66 22.67 16.20
C PRO A 13 1.79 22.22 14.73
N PRO A 14 1.83 23.13 13.74
CA PRO A 14 1.87 22.76 12.31
C PRO A 14 2.96 21.74 11.97
N ILE A 15 4.11 21.84 12.62
CA ILE A 15 5.23 20.92 12.41
C ILE A 15 4.95 19.47 12.86
N LYS A 16 4.05 19.26 13.82
CA LYS A 16 3.66 17.93 14.31
C LYS A 16 2.50 17.33 13.52
N VAL A 17 1.82 18.13 12.68
CA VAL A 17 0.67 17.69 11.87
C VAL A 17 1.08 16.59 10.89
N HIS A 18 2.23 16.71 10.23
CA HIS A 18 2.68 15.72 9.25
C HIS A 18 2.78 14.31 9.87
N CYS A 19 3.48 14.20 11.00
CA CYS A 19 3.63 12.92 11.70
C CYS A 19 2.29 12.36 12.18
N SER A 20 1.39 13.21 12.69
CA SER A 20 0.06 12.79 13.11
C SER A 20 -0.80 12.30 11.94
N VAL A 21 -0.73 12.95 10.77
CA VAL A 21 -1.43 12.51 9.56
C VAL A 21 -0.90 11.15 9.12
N LEU A 22 0.42 10.98 9.03
CA LEU A 22 1.04 9.70 8.66
C LEU A 22 0.65 8.58 9.63
N ALA A 23 0.66 8.86 10.94
CA ALA A 23 0.27 7.89 11.96
C ALA A 23 -1.20 7.46 11.83
N ILE A 24 -2.10 8.42 11.60
CA ILE A 24 -3.54 8.12 11.40
C ILE A 24 -3.75 7.30 10.13
N ASP A 25 -3.08 7.64 9.04
CA ASP A 25 -3.21 6.92 7.77
C ASP A 25 -2.67 5.49 7.88
N GLY A 26 -1.54 5.30 8.58
CA GLY A 26 -0.98 3.99 8.89
C GLY A 26 -1.92 3.14 9.75
N LEU A 27 -2.50 3.72 10.80
CA LEU A 27 -3.44 3.01 11.67
C LEU A 27 -4.72 2.59 10.91
N ARG A 28 -5.28 3.48 10.10
CA ARG A 28 -6.44 3.18 9.25
C ARG A 28 -6.15 2.06 8.27
N ALA A 29 -4.97 2.09 7.65
CA ALA A 29 -4.53 1.02 6.75
C ALA A 29 -4.41 -0.33 7.47
N ALA A 30 -3.88 -0.35 8.69
CA ALA A 30 -3.76 -1.57 9.49
C ALA A 30 -5.13 -2.15 9.85
N ILE A 31 -6.09 -1.29 10.23
CA ILE A 31 -7.47 -1.71 10.52
C ILE A 31 -8.13 -2.28 9.26
N GLU A 32 -8.03 -1.58 8.12
CA GLU A 32 -8.59 -2.03 6.84
C GLU A 32 -8.03 -3.40 6.43
N ASN A 33 -6.72 -3.60 6.53
CA ASN A 33 -6.08 -4.89 6.25
C ASN A 33 -6.58 -5.99 7.20
N TYR A 34 -6.74 -5.68 8.49
CA TYR A 34 -7.25 -6.63 9.46
C TYR A 34 -8.69 -7.05 9.15
N GLU A 35 -9.57 -6.08 8.86
CA GLU A 35 -10.96 -6.32 8.51
C GLU A 35 -11.08 -7.17 7.24
N GLU A 36 -10.22 -6.93 6.24
CA GLU A 36 -10.16 -7.70 5.00
C GLU A 36 -9.74 -9.16 5.25
N LYS A 37 -8.65 -9.37 5.99
CA LYS A 37 -8.15 -10.71 6.35
C LYS A 37 -9.15 -11.52 7.18
N HIS A 38 -10.04 -10.85 7.93
CA HIS A 38 -11.05 -11.49 8.78
C HIS A 38 -12.46 -11.46 8.18
N GLY A 39 -12.63 -11.00 6.94
CA GLY A 39 -13.93 -10.97 6.26
C GLY A 39 -14.96 -10.01 6.89
N LEU A 40 -14.51 -9.01 7.65
CA LEU A 40 -15.35 -8.02 8.35
C LEU A 40 -15.80 -6.86 7.44
N VAL A 41 -15.28 -6.80 6.21
CA VAL A 41 -15.60 -5.73 5.25
C VAL A 41 -17.04 -5.84 4.76
N LYS A 42 -17.84 -4.80 5.06
CA LYS A 42 -19.27 -4.72 4.70
C LYS A 42 -19.52 -4.42 3.23
N GLU A 43 -18.64 -3.66 2.58
CA GLU A 43 -18.76 -3.26 1.18
C GLU A 43 -17.63 -3.86 0.33
N ARG A 44 -17.97 -4.87 -0.46
CA ARG A 44 -17.04 -5.55 -1.36
C ARG A 44 -16.96 -4.82 -2.69
N LYS A 45 -16.06 -3.84 -2.77
CA LYS A 45 -15.71 -3.19 -4.04
C LYS A 45 -14.71 -4.07 -4.81
N PRO A 46 -14.86 -4.21 -6.14
CA PRO A 46 -13.90 -4.94 -6.95
C PRO A 46 -12.56 -4.21 -6.97
N THR A 47 -11.49 -4.99 -7.09
CA THR A 47 -10.12 -4.53 -7.19
C THR A 47 -9.91 -3.92 -8.58
N THR A 48 -9.60 -2.63 -8.59
CA THR A 48 -9.23 -1.88 -9.80
C THR A 48 -7.75 -1.53 -9.77
N GLU A 49 -7.18 -1.20 -10.93
CA GLU A 49 -5.79 -0.74 -11.03
C GLU A 49 -5.54 0.48 -10.11
N GLU A 50 -6.47 1.43 -10.06
CA GLU A 50 -6.39 2.59 -9.17
C GLU A 50 -6.32 2.18 -7.69
N LEU A 51 -7.08 1.17 -7.29
CA LEU A 51 -7.07 0.65 -5.93
C LEU A 51 -5.74 -0.03 -5.62
N VAL A 52 -5.22 -0.84 -6.55
CA VAL A 52 -3.90 -1.48 -6.42
C VAL A 52 -2.83 -0.41 -6.27
N ARG A 53 -2.76 0.59 -7.17
CA ARG A 53 -1.82 1.70 -7.07
C ARG A 53 -1.95 2.46 -5.75
N LYS A 54 -3.17 2.67 -5.25
CA LYS A 54 -3.41 3.29 -3.93
C LYS A 54 -2.85 2.43 -2.79
N ARG A 55 -2.94 1.11 -2.87
CA ARG A 55 -2.38 0.18 -1.88
C ARG A 55 -0.86 0.14 -1.94
N LEU A 56 -0.28 0.14 -3.15
CA LEU A 56 1.18 0.15 -3.35
C LEU A 56 1.85 1.39 -2.75
N LYS A 57 1.15 2.52 -2.57
CA LYS A 57 1.66 3.69 -1.82
C LYS A 57 2.01 3.40 -0.36
N ARG A 58 1.60 2.25 0.18
CA ARG A 58 1.92 1.80 1.54
C ARG A 58 3.18 0.93 1.58
N VAL A 59 3.74 0.55 0.44
CA VAL A 59 4.99 -0.20 0.33
C VAL A 59 6.14 0.80 0.22
N VAL A 60 7.12 0.66 1.11
CA VAL A 60 8.25 1.60 1.21
C VAL A 60 9.40 1.11 0.34
N ASN A 61 9.99 2.02 -0.43
CA ASN A 61 11.28 1.82 -1.06
C ASN A 61 12.40 2.08 -0.03
N PRO A 62 13.14 1.05 0.43
CA PRO A 62 14.14 1.20 1.49
C PRO A 62 15.36 2.02 1.08
N VAL A 63 15.60 2.20 -0.23
CA VAL A 63 16.75 2.96 -0.75
C VAL A 63 16.55 4.46 -0.56
N VAL A 64 15.35 4.96 -0.88
CA VAL A 64 15.05 6.40 -0.90
C VAL A 64 14.14 6.85 0.23
N GLY A 65 13.54 5.93 0.98
CA GLY A 65 12.62 6.22 2.09
C GLY A 65 11.28 6.81 1.65
N LEU A 66 10.90 6.64 0.38
CA LEU A 66 9.61 7.03 -0.19
C LEU A 66 8.82 5.78 -0.58
N ASP A 67 7.51 5.90 -0.84
CA ASP A 67 6.75 4.76 -1.34
C ASP A 67 7.11 4.41 -2.79
N ILE A 68 6.94 3.14 -3.16
CA ILE A 68 7.36 2.60 -4.47
C ILE A 68 6.64 3.25 -5.66
N VAL A 69 5.46 3.85 -5.44
CA VAL A 69 4.72 4.55 -6.49
C VAL A 69 5.32 5.95 -6.70
N ARG A 70 5.58 6.69 -5.62
CA ARG A 70 6.21 8.02 -5.69
C ARG A 70 7.67 7.97 -6.11
N SER A 71 8.37 6.87 -5.81
CA SER A 71 9.74 6.67 -6.28
C SER A 71 9.79 6.17 -7.74
N ASN A 72 8.67 6.12 -8.47
CA ASN A 72 8.56 5.60 -9.84
C ASN A 72 9.12 4.19 -10.02
N LEU A 73 9.10 3.37 -8.96
CA LEU A 73 9.60 1.99 -9.00
C LEU A 73 8.54 1.05 -9.62
N VAL A 74 7.27 1.43 -9.65
CA VAL A 74 6.20 0.65 -10.29
C VAL A 74 6.11 1.04 -11.76
N LYS A 75 6.53 0.16 -12.68
CA LYS A 75 6.41 0.38 -14.13
C LYS A 75 4.98 0.18 -14.61
N ASP A 76 4.37 -0.92 -14.19
CA ASP A 76 3.09 -1.35 -14.72
C ASP A 76 2.27 -2.09 -13.67
N VAL A 77 0.95 -2.00 -13.79
CA VAL A 77 -0.02 -2.67 -12.92
C VAL A 77 -1.19 -3.15 -13.78
N GLU A 78 -1.43 -4.44 -13.77
CA GLU A 78 -2.55 -5.05 -14.49
C GLU A 78 -3.42 -5.84 -13.51
N VAL A 79 -4.73 -5.74 -13.65
CA VAL A 79 -5.70 -6.49 -12.84
C VAL A 79 -6.64 -7.22 -13.79
N LYS A 80 -6.65 -8.55 -13.75
CA LYS A 80 -7.47 -9.36 -14.63
C LYS A 80 -7.93 -10.64 -13.94
N ASP A 81 -9.25 -10.87 -13.89
CA ASP A 81 -9.87 -12.10 -13.38
C ASP A 81 -9.37 -12.53 -11.98
N GLY A 82 -9.09 -11.56 -11.09
CA GLY A 82 -8.58 -11.79 -9.73
C GLY A 82 -7.06 -12.04 -9.66
N VAL A 83 -6.34 -11.93 -10.78
CA VAL A 83 -4.88 -11.92 -10.83
C VAL A 83 -4.40 -10.47 -10.90
N VAL A 84 -3.49 -10.10 -9.99
CA VAL A 84 -2.86 -8.78 -9.98
C VAL A 84 -1.39 -8.93 -10.38
N ARG A 85 -1.01 -8.35 -11.51
CA ARG A 85 0.38 -8.32 -11.98
C ARG A 85 0.97 -6.94 -11.72
N VAL A 86 2.13 -6.90 -11.06
CA VAL A 86 2.85 -5.68 -10.75
C VAL A 86 4.28 -5.79 -11.28
N VAL A 87 4.68 -4.85 -12.14
CA VAL A 87 6.04 -4.79 -12.69
C VAL A 87 6.84 -3.74 -11.94
N ILE A 88 7.98 -4.14 -11.40
CA ILE A 88 8.87 -3.33 -10.59
C ILE A 88 10.17 -3.02 -11.36
N ASP A 89 10.51 -1.74 -11.46
CA ASP A 89 11.77 -1.20 -12.00
C ASP A 89 12.93 -1.39 -11.03
N LEU A 90 13.28 -2.65 -10.79
CA LEU A 90 14.39 -3.02 -9.92
C LEU A 90 14.93 -4.38 -10.37
N PRO A 91 16.26 -4.58 -10.41
CA PRO A 91 16.86 -5.89 -10.63
C PRO A 91 16.38 -6.93 -9.62
N ALA A 92 16.10 -8.14 -10.07
CA ALA A 92 15.66 -9.25 -9.21
C ALA A 92 16.71 -9.66 -8.16
N ASP A 93 18.00 -9.39 -8.43
CA ASP A 93 19.13 -9.65 -7.52
C ASP A 93 19.39 -8.50 -6.53
N HIS A 94 18.61 -7.42 -6.58
CA HIS A 94 18.76 -6.30 -5.66
C HIS A 94 18.47 -6.73 -4.22
N GLN A 95 19.26 -6.24 -3.26
CA GLN A 95 19.16 -6.61 -1.84
C GLN A 95 17.77 -6.39 -1.20
N PHE A 96 16.96 -5.49 -1.76
CA PHE A 96 15.61 -5.18 -1.28
C PHE A 96 14.49 -5.80 -2.14
N ALA A 97 14.81 -6.52 -3.22
CA ALA A 97 13.80 -7.09 -4.12
C ALA A 97 12.84 -8.02 -3.38
N ALA A 98 13.38 -8.97 -2.59
CA ALA A 98 12.57 -9.90 -1.80
C ALA A 98 11.66 -9.20 -0.79
N ALA A 99 12.17 -8.18 -0.09
CA ALA A 99 11.38 -7.42 0.90
C ALA A 99 10.25 -6.63 0.22
N ILE A 100 10.52 -5.99 -0.91
CA ILE A 100 9.51 -5.26 -1.68
C ILE A 100 8.45 -6.24 -2.22
N GLN A 101 8.85 -7.41 -2.70
CA GLN A 101 7.94 -8.45 -3.16
C GLN A 101 7.01 -8.90 -2.04
N GLU A 102 7.57 -9.26 -0.87
CA GLU A 102 6.79 -9.70 0.29
C GLU A 102 5.77 -8.64 0.73
N ASP A 103 6.19 -7.37 0.82
CA ASP A 103 5.32 -6.26 1.15
C ASP A 103 4.18 -6.08 0.13
N ILE A 104 4.48 -6.17 -1.17
CA ILE A 104 3.47 -6.06 -2.23
C ILE A 104 2.44 -7.19 -2.09
N VAL A 105 2.91 -8.42 -1.91
CA VAL A 105 2.05 -9.60 -1.76
C VAL A 105 1.15 -9.44 -0.53
N ASP A 106 1.70 -9.14 0.65
CA ASP A 106 0.91 -8.96 1.90
C ASP A 106 -0.20 -7.90 1.75
N LYS A 107 0.08 -6.81 1.02
CA LYS A 107 -0.89 -5.72 0.84
C LYS A 107 -1.99 -6.00 -0.17
N LEU A 108 -1.76 -6.91 -1.11
CA LEU A 108 -2.69 -7.20 -2.21
C LEU A 108 -3.46 -8.51 -1.99
N GLU A 109 -2.82 -9.54 -1.43
CA GLU A 109 -3.44 -10.85 -1.16
C GLU A 109 -4.55 -10.77 -0.11
N SER A 110 -4.53 -9.75 0.75
CA SER A 110 -5.54 -9.59 1.80
C SER A 110 -6.94 -9.35 1.24
N ARG A 111 -7.05 -8.99 -0.04
CA ARG A 111 -8.33 -8.65 -0.67
C ARG A 111 -9.14 -9.89 -1.01
N TRP A 112 -10.45 -9.77 -0.79
CA TRP A 112 -11.43 -10.84 -0.98
C TRP A 112 -11.57 -11.36 -2.42
N ASP A 113 -11.14 -10.57 -3.41
CA ASP A 113 -11.27 -10.85 -4.85
C ASP A 113 -9.92 -11.01 -5.56
N VAL A 114 -8.83 -11.08 -4.81
CA VAL A 114 -7.49 -11.34 -5.34
C VAL A 114 -7.14 -12.81 -5.07
N ASN A 115 -6.97 -13.58 -6.14
CA ASN A 115 -6.61 -14.99 -6.11
C ASN A 115 -5.09 -15.17 -6.17
N GLU A 116 -4.41 -14.33 -6.93
CA GLU A 116 -2.98 -14.45 -7.20
C GLU A 116 -2.34 -13.06 -7.39
N VAL A 117 -1.14 -12.89 -6.83
CA VAL A 117 -0.33 -11.68 -6.99
C VAL A 117 0.99 -12.06 -7.64
N ILE A 118 1.23 -11.55 -8.85
CA ILE A 118 2.45 -11.80 -9.62
C ILE A 118 3.29 -10.53 -9.57
N VAL A 119 4.48 -10.63 -8.98
CA VAL A 119 5.45 -9.52 -8.94
C VAL A 119 6.59 -9.85 -9.87
N GLU A 120 6.78 -9.01 -10.90
CA GLU A 120 7.86 -9.15 -11.86
C GLU A 120 8.88 -8.04 -11.67
N PHE A 121 10.15 -8.41 -11.69
CA PHE A 121 11.27 -7.48 -11.62
C PHE A 121 11.86 -7.30 -13.02
N THR A 122 12.27 -6.09 -13.36
CA THR A 122 13.01 -5.86 -14.60
C THR A 122 14.46 -6.28 -14.45
N GLU A 123 15.09 -6.67 -15.56
CA GLU A 123 16.54 -6.94 -15.62
C GLU A 123 17.37 -5.70 -15.25
#